data_AF-A0A2T1LRQ9-F1
#
_entry.id   AF-A0A2T1LRQ9-F1
#
_cell.length_a   1.000
_cell.length_b   1.000
_cell.length_c   1.000
_cell.angle_alpha   90.00
_cell.angle_beta   90.00
_cell.angle_gamma   90.00
#
_symmetry.space_group_name_H-M   'P 1'
#
loop_
_entity.id
_entity.type
_entity.pdbx_description
1 polymer ?
#
loop_
_entity_poly.entity_id
_entity_poly.type
_entity_poly.pdbx_seq_one_letter_code
_entity_poly.pdbx_strand_id
1 'polypeptide(L)'
;MAELLPQCTDLAQNVNHLLELLQSEPSLRSGQDTTAIETSLKKAISPKFEIVFAGAFSAGKSMLINALLERELLYSAEGHATGTECHIEYAQSDQERVVLTFLSEAEIRALVDTLCQRLDIKAPNNINSYQIRSY
;
A
#
# COMPACT_ATOMS: atom_id res chain seq x y z
N MET A 1 -21.34 -4.96 7.48
CA MET A 1 -20.33 -5.93 7.95
C MET A 1 -20.56 -7.21 7.17
N ALA A 2 -19.55 -7.73 6.48
CA ALA A 2 -19.64 -9.08 5.95
C ALA A 2 -19.66 -10.04 7.14
N GLU A 3 -20.82 -10.63 7.42
CA GLU A 3 -20.91 -11.64 8.48
C GLU A 3 -20.10 -12.85 8.04
N LEU A 4 -19.11 -13.22 8.86
CA LEU A 4 -18.39 -14.47 8.70
C LEU A 4 -19.40 -15.62 8.74
N LEU A 5 -19.16 -16.65 7.94
CA LEU A 5 -19.95 -17.87 8.00
C LEU A 5 -19.98 -18.36 9.47
N PRO A 6 -21.10 -18.95 9.95
CA PRO A 6 -21.23 -19.38 11.34
C PRO A 6 -20.13 -20.34 11.81
N GLN A 7 -19.50 -21.04 10.88
CA GLN A 7 -18.39 -21.98 11.13
C GLN A 7 -17.03 -21.29 11.32
N CYS A 8 -16.95 -19.98 11.06
CA CYS A 8 -15.73 -19.18 11.06
C CYS A 8 -15.77 -18.06 12.12
N THR A 9 -16.71 -18.10 13.07
CA THR A 9 -16.82 -17.10 14.16
C THR A 9 -15.51 -16.94 14.92
N ASP A 10 -14.82 -18.04 15.19
CA ASP A 10 -13.57 -18.06 15.98
C ASP A 10 -12.33 -18.27 15.10
N LEU A 11 -12.43 -18.05 13.79
CA LEU A 11 -11.35 -18.34 12.83
C LEU A 11 -10.05 -17.61 13.19
N ALA A 12 -10.14 -16.32 13.58
CA ALA A 12 -8.97 -15.55 13.98
C ALA A 12 -8.29 -16.13 15.22
N GLN A 13 -9.07 -16.47 16.25
CA GLN A 13 -8.54 -17.06 17.48
C GLN A 13 -7.89 -18.41 17.21
N ASN A 14 -8.55 -19.28 16.46
CA ASN A 14 -8.06 -20.62 16.14
C ASN A 14 -6.76 -20.58 15.34
N VAL A 15 -6.68 -19.72 14.31
CA VAL A 15 -5.47 -19.58 13.49
C VAL A 15 -4.33 -18.99 14.32
N ASN A 16 -4.59 -17.94 15.11
CA ASN A 16 -3.56 -17.34 15.96
C ASN A 16 -3.03 -18.34 17.00
N HIS A 17 -3.90 -19.14 17.62
CA HIS A 17 -3.48 -20.17 18.57
C HIS A 17 -2.59 -21.24 17.90
N LEU A 18 -2.89 -21.64 16.66
CA LEU A 18 -2.03 -22.56 15.90
C LEU A 18 -0.68 -21.94 15.56
N LEU A 19 -0.66 -20.66 15.18
CA LEU A 19 0.58 -19.92 14.93
C LEU A 19 1.42 -19.80 16.20
N GLU A 20 0.80 -19.54 17.35
CA GLU A 20 1.47 -19.52 18.66
C GLU A 20 2.06 -20.88 19.03
N LEU A 21 1.34 -21.98 18.81
CA LEU A 21 1.84 -23.33 19.06
C LEU A 21 3.02 -23.68 18.14
N LEU A 22 2.94 -23.30 16.87
CA LEU A 22 4.04 -23.48 15.93
C LEU A 22 5.27 -22.65 16.35
N GLN A 23 5.02 -21.43 16.81
CA GLN A 23 6.04 -20.58 17.40
C GLN A 23 6.53 -21.09 18.74
N SER A 24 5.80 -21.92 19.50
CA SER A 24 6.30 -22.45 20.77
C SER A 24 7.27 -23.60 20.56
N GLU A 25 7.09 -24.40 19.51
CA GLU A 25 7.87 -25.62 19.22
C GLU A 25 9.20 -25.35 18.48
N PRO A 26 10.37 -25.41 19.15
CA PRO A 26 11.66 -25.02 18.55
C PRO A 26 12.07 -25.87 17.34
N SER A 27 11.59 -27.10 17.26
CA SER A 27 11.82 -28.05 16.16
C SER A 27 11.09 -27.66 14.86
N LEU A 28 10.03 -26.84 14.95
CA LEU A 28 9.19 -26.44 13.81
C LEU A 28 9.45 -24.98 13.37
N ARG A 29 10.02 -24.13 14.25
CA ARG A 29 10.27 -22.69 13.99
C ARG A 29 11.16 -22.40 12.79
N SER A 30 12.16 -23.24 12.51
CA SER A 30 13.24 -22.92 11.57
C SER A 30 12.92 -23.18 10.10
N GLY A 31 11.73 -23.67 9.77
CA GLY A 31 11.43 -24.12 8.40
C GLY A 31 10.05 -23.76 7.85
N GLN A 32 9.16 -23.10 8.61
CA GLN A 32 7.81 -22.79 8.14
C GLN A 32 7.60 -21.29 7.97
N ASP A 33 7.26 -20.91 6.74
CA ASP A 33 6.80 -19.56 6.40
C ASP A 33 5.29 -19.45 6.64
N THR A 34 4.90 -18.65 7.63
CA THR A 34 3.50 -18.42 8.03
C THR A 34 2.86 -17.23 7.31
N THR A 35 3.62 -16.48 6.49
CA THR A 35 3.13 -15.23 5.88
C THR A 35 1.89 -15.43 5.01
N ALA A 36 1.81 -16.54 4.27
CA ALA A 36 0.65 -16.87 3.45
C ALA A 36 -0.63 -17.10 4.29
N ILE A 37 -0.49 -17.76 5.46
CA ILE A 37 -1.58 -18.05 6.38
C ILE A 37 -2.08 -16.74 7.00
N GLU A 38 -1.17 -15.91 7.52
CA GLU A 38 -1.49 -14.62 8.12
C GLU A 38 -2.16 -13.67 7.11
N THR A 39 -1.66 -13.65 5.87
CA THR A 39 -2.25 -12.86 4.78
C THR A 39 -3.65 -13.34 4.45
N SER A 40 -3.86 -14.67 4.39
CA SER A 40 -5.17 -15.25 4.10
C SER A 40 -6.17 -15.00 5.24
N LEU A 41 -5.73 -15.11 6.49
CA LEU A 41 -6.56 -14.80 7.65
C LEU A 41 -7.03 -13.34 7.62
N LYS A 42 -6.10 -12.39 7.40
CA LYS A 42 -6.43 -10.95 7.29
C LYS A 42 -7.50 -10.69 6.23
N LYS A 43 -7.37 -11.32 5.06
CA LYS A 43 -8.36 -11.22 3.97
C LYS A 43 -9.73 -11.78 4.37
N ALA A 44 -9.75 -12.90 5.10
CA ALA A 44 -10.98 -13.56 5.51
C ALA A 44 -11.75 -12.75 6.57
N ILE A 45 -11.07 -12.20 7.56
CA ILE A 45 -11.70 -11.52 8.70
C ILE A 45 -11.97 -10.02 8.45
N SER A 46 -11.26 -9.42 7.50
CA SER A 46 -11.40 -8.01 7.12
C SER A 46 -11.40 -7.87 5.61
N PRO A 47 -12.44 -8.37 4.92
CA PRO A 47 -12.55 -8.23 3.48
C PRO A 47 -12.71 -6.75 3.13
N LYS A 48 -11.75 -6.21 2.38
CA LYS A 48 -11.81 -4.87 1.79
C LYS A 48 -12.41 -4.96 0.39
N PHE A 49 -13.38 -4.10 0.10
CA PHE A 49 -13.86 -3.89 -1.26
C PHE A 49 -13.14 -2.69 -1.85
N GLU A 50 -12.30 -2.93 -2.85
CA GLU A 50 -11.48 -1.89 -3.47
C GLU A 50 -12.12 -1.38 -4.75
N ILE A 51 -12.22 -0.06 -4.89
CA ILE A 51 -12.74 0.63 -6.08
C ILE A 51 -11.60 1.45 -6.68
N VAL A 52 -11.23 1.15 -7.93
CA VAL A 52 -10.15 1.83 -8.63
C VAL A 52 -10.72 2.84 -9.62
N PHE A 53 -10.37 4.12 -9.43
CA PHE A 53 -10.70 5.20 -10.36
C PHE A 53 -9.50 5.47 -11.28
N ALA A 54 -9.53 4.92 -12.50
CA ALA A 54 -8.50 5.11 -13.51
C ALA A 54 -8.96 6.08 -14.63
N GLY A 55 -8.02 6.86 -15.18
CA GLY A 55 -8.30 7.80 -16.27
C GLY A 55 -7.21 8.86 -16.42
N ALA A 56 -7.18 9.55 -17.56
CA ALA A 56 -6.21 10.59 -17.85
C ALA A 56 -6.16 11.69 -16.79
N PHE A 57 -5.04 12.42 -16.72
CA PHE A 57 -4.94 13.61 -15.86
C PHE A 57 -6.08 14.59 -16.19
N SER A 58 -6.65 15.20 -15.15
CA SER A 58 -7.79 16.14 -15.26
C SER A 58 -9.12 15.56 -15.79
N ALA A 59 -9.28 14.24 -15.92
CA ALA A 59 -10.55 13.62 -16.32
C ALA A 59 -11.70 13.69 -15.27
N GLY A 60 -11.55 14.50 -14.21
CA GLY A 60 -12.59 14.65 -13.18
C GLY A 60 -12.62 13.58 -12.08
N LYS A 61 -11.59 12.72 -11.98
CA LYS A 61 -11.54 11.64 -10.97
C LYS A 61 -11.74 12.12 -9.53
N SER A 62 -11.00 13.15 -9.11
CA SER A 62 -11.13 13.73 -7.77
C SER A 62 -12.52 14.34 -7.52
N MET A 63 -13.12 14.93 -8.55
CA MET A 63 -14.48 15.50 -8.49
C MET A 63 -15.52 14.39 -8.27
N LEU A 64 -15.42 13.29 -9.00
CA LEU A 64 -16.30 12.13 -8.82
C LEU A 64 -16.16 11.52 -7.42
N ILE A 65 -14.93 11.38 -6.91
CA ILE A 65 -14.68 10.86 -5.57
C ILE A 65 -15.31 11.78 -4.50
N ASN A 66 -15.08 13.09 -4.58
CA ASN A 66 -15.66 14.04 -3.64
C ASN A 66 -17.21 14.03 -3.68
N ALA A 67 -17.80 13.89 -4.87
CA ALA A 67 -19.25 13.77 -5.02
C ALA A 67 -19.79 12.48 -4.40
N LEU A 68 -19.11 11.34 -4.58
CA LEU A 68 -19.49 10.06 -3.98
C LEU A 68 -19.35 10.05 -2.45
N LEU A 69 -18.37 10.78 -1.92
CA LEU A 69 -18.14 10.91 -0.48
C LEU A 69 -18.93 12.05 0.16
N GLU A 70 -19.62 12.87 -0.64
CA GLU A 70 -20.31 14.10 -0.22
C GLU A 70 -19.42 15.05 0.61
N ARG A 71 -18.10 15.06 0.31
CA ARG A 71 -17.10 15.86 1.01
C ARG A 71 -15.97 16.27 0.07
N GLU A 72 -15.48 17.49 0.24
CA GLU A 72 -14.26 17.98 -0.43
C GLU A 72 -13.01 17.39 0.24
N LEU A 73 -12.69 16.13 -0.07
CA LEU A 73 -11.54 15.42 0.49
C LEU A 73 -10.28 15.58 -0.38
N LEU A 74 -10.44 15.44 -1.69
CA LEU A 74 -9.35 15.56 -2.67
C LEU A 74 -9.37 16.94 -3.33
N TYR A 75 -8.18 17.49 -3.61
CA TYR A 75 -8.08 18.74 -4.34
C TYR A 75 -8.58 18.56 -5.78
N SER A 76 -9.52 19.38 -6.21
CA SER A 76 -10.12 19.35 -7.55
C SER A 76 -9.79 20.65 -8.29
N ALA A 77 -8.57 20.77 -8.82
CA ALA A 77 -8.17 21.92 -9.64
C ALA A 77 -7.42 21.48 -10.90
N GLU A 78 -7.69 22.18 -12.01
CA GLU A 78 -7.03 21.99 -13.29
C GLU A 78 -5.57 22.46 -13.19
N GLY A 79 -4.63 21.50 -13.12
CA GLY A 79 -3.19 21.79 -13.02
C GLY A 79 -2.47 21.00 -11.93
N HIS A 80 -3.20 20.43 -10.98
CA HIS A 80 -2.64 19.54 -9.97
C HIS A 80 -2.91 18.09 -10.35
N ALA A 81 -2.03 17.54 -11.19
CA ALA A 81 -1.99 16.11 -11.41
C ALA A 81 -1.47 15.45 -10.13
N THR A 82 -2.33 14.73 -9.40
CA THR A 82 -1.88 13.68 -8.48
C THR A 82 -1.21 12.60 -9.32
N GLY A 83 0.09 12.79 -9.60
CA GLY A 83 0.96 11.79 -10.23
C GLY A 83 1.37 10.69 -9.25
N THR A 84 0.81 10.69 -8.04
CA THR A 84 1.06 9.73 -6.97
C THR A 84 -0.22 8.94 -6.72
N GLU A 85 -0.05 7.64 -6.48
CA GLU A 85 -1.13 6.77 -6.03
C GLU A 85 -1.73 7.30 -4.72
N CYS A 86 -3.06 7.31 -4.64
CA CYS A 86 -3.80 7.81 -3.50
C CYS A 86 -4.85 6.78 -3.10
N HIS A 87 -4.78 6.33 -1.84
CA HIS A 87 -5.77 5.44 -1.26
C HIS A 87 -6.61 6.22 -0.26
N ILE A 88 -7.93 6.02 -0.32
CA ILE A 88 -8.87 6.54 0.66
C ILE A 88 -9.46 5.34 1.39
N GLU A 89 -9.28 5.30 2.71
CA GLU A 89 -9.83 4.28 3.57
C GLU A 89 -10.73 4.92 4.63
N TYR A 90 -11.71 4.15 5.11
CA TYR A 90 -12.54 4.57 6.22
C TYR A 90 -11.72 4.65 7.51
N ALA A 91 -11.91 5.72 8.28
CA ALA A 91 -11.38 5.88 9.62
C ALA A 91 -12.48 6.43 10.54
N GLN A 92 -12.40 6.11 11.83
CA GLN A 92 -13.20 6.80 12.85
C GLN A 92 -12.74 8.26 12.96
N SER A 93 -13.62 9.17 13.41
CA SER A 93 -13.37 10.61 13.39
C SER A 93 -12.13 11.06 14.18
N ASP A 94 -11.74 10.31 15.20
CA ASP A 94 -10.55 10.54 16.04
C ASP A 94 -9.27 9.95 15.43
N GLN A 95 -9.39 9.17 14.35
CA GLN A 95 -8.29 8.50 13.65
C GLN A 95 -8.05 9.04 12.24
N GLU A 96 -8.75 10.11 11.85
CA GLU A 96 -8.56 10.78 10.57
C GLU A 96 -7.12 11.29 10.44
N ARG A 97 -6.41 10.81 9.41
CA ARG A 97 -5.01 11.19 9.18
C ARG A 97 -4.62 11.03 7.72
N VAL A 98 -3.60 11.78 7.33
CA VAL A 98 -2.93 11.62 6.03
C VAL A 98 -1.60 10.90 6.27
N VAL A 99 -1.38 9.80 5.54
CA VAL A 99 -0.11 9.08 5.54
C VAL A 99 0.59 9.34 4.22
N LEU A 100 1.79 9.92 4.28
CA LEU A 100 2.65 10.13 3.11
C LEU A 100 3.76 9.09 3.13
N THR A 101 3.75 8.20 2.13
CA THR A 101 4.78 7.17 1.96
C THR A 101 5.80 7.66 0.94
N PHE A 102 7.06 7.71 1.34
CA PHE A 102 8.18 8.08 0.48
C PHE A 102 9.02 6.85 0.19
N LEU A 103 9.59 6.79 -1.02
CA LEU A 103 10.57 5.76 -1.36
C LEU A 103 11.81 5.93 -0.48
N SER A 104 12.30 4.80 0.03
CA SER A 104 13.60 4.73 0.70
C SER A 104 14.74 4.94 -0.30
N GLU A 105 15.94 5.23 0.21
CA GLU A 105 17.14 5.34 -0.62
C GLU A 105 17.37 4.08 -1.46
N ALA A 106 17.15 2.90 -0.89
CA ALA A 106 17.33 1.62 -1.59
C ALA A 106 16.35 1.47 -2.76
N GLU A 107 15.09 1.84 -2.56
CA GLU A 107 14.06 1.80 -3.62
C GLU A 107 14.35 2.83 -4.71
N ILE A 108 14.78 4.04 -4.33
CA ILE A 108 15.18 5.08 -5.30
C ILE A 108 16.36 4.57 -6.14
N ARG A 109 17.38 3.97 -5.53
CA ARG A 109 18.54 3.39 -6.24
C ARG A 109 18.09 2.30 -7.22
N ALA A 110 17.25 1.38 -6.77
CA ALA A 110 16.72 0.31 -7.63
C ALA A 110 15.93 0.86 -8.83
N LEU A 111 15.14 1.92 -8.62
CA LEU A 111 14.41 2.61 -9.69
C LEU A 111 15.38 3.24 -10.69
N VAL A 112 16.40 3.96 -10.20
CA VAL A 112 17.44 4.57 -11.03
C VAL A 112 18.17 3.51 -11.86
N ASP A 113 18.59 2.41 -11.24
CA ASP A 113 19.28 1.33 -11.95
C ASP A 113 18.40 0.71 -13.03
N THR A 114 17.12 0.48 -12.73
CA THR A 114 16.14 -0.03 -13.70
C THR A 114 15.96 0.92 -14.89
N LEU A 115 15.87 2.23 -14.63
CA LEU A 115 15.73 3.24 -15.68
C LEU A 115 17.01 3.36 -16.52
N CYS A 116 18.18 3.38 -15.88
CA CYS A 116 19.48 3.40 -16.54
C CYS A 116 19.66 2.20 -17.48
N GLN A 117 19.31 1.00 -17.03
CA GLN A 117 19.32 -0.20 -17.88
C GLN A 117 18.38 -0.08 -19.08
N ARG A 118 17.15 0.41 -18.86
CA ARG A 118 16.16 0.57 -19.94
C ARG A 118 16.55 1.62 -20.98
N LEU A 119 17.31 2.63 -20.57
CA LEU A 119 17.74 3.75 -21.41
C LEU A 119 19.16 3.57 -21.97
N ASP A 120 19.85 2.48 -21.63
CA ASP A 120 21.27 2.22 -21.94
C ASP A 120 22.21 3.35 -21.46
N ILE A 121 21.93 3.88 -20.28
CA ILE A 121 22.72 4.94 -19.63
C ILE A 121 23.50 4.31 -18.47
N LYS A 122 24.78 4.69 -18.33
CA LYS A 122 25.59 4.24 -17.19
C LYS A 122 25.03 4.79 -15.88
N ALA A 123 24.69 3.89 -14.95
CA ALA A 123 24.18 4.28 -13.64
C ALA A 123 25.21 5.13 -12.86
N PRO A 124 24.76 6.19 -12.16
CA PRO A 124 25.66 7.01 -11.36
C PRO A 124 26.14 6.25 -10.12
N ASN A 125 27.43 6.35 -9.80
CA ASN A 125 28.01 5.71 -8.60
C ASN A 125 27.39 6.25 -7.29
N ASN A 126 26.90 7.49 -7.30
CA ASN A 126 26.23 8.11 -6.17
C ASN A 126 25.06 8.98 -6.64
N ILE A 127 23.83 8.60 -6.29
CA ILE A 127 22.62 9.36 -6.63
C ILE A 127 22.47 10.65 -5.81
N ASN A 128 23.21 10.79 -4.71
CA ASN A 128 23.18 11.95 -3.82
C ASN A 128 24.22 13.02 -4.18
N SER A 129 25.08 12.79 -5.19
CA SER A 129 26.06 13.80 -5.60
C SER A 129 25.37 14.88 -6.43
N TYR A 130 25.06 16.01 -5.79
CA TYR A 130 24.67 17.24 -6.47
C TYR A 130 25.83 17.74 -7.35
N GLN A 131 25.78 17.48 -8.66
CA GLN A 131 26.59 18.25 -9.60
C GLN A 131 25.78 19.47 -10.04
N ILE A 132 26.08 20.62 -9.43
CA ILE A 132 25.62 21.91 -9.95
C ILE A 132 26.31 22.08 -11.30
N ARG A 133 25.58 21.87 -12.41
CA ARG A 133 26.04 22.31 -13.72
C ARG A 133 25.99 23.83 -13.73
N SER A 134 27.13 24.46 -13.45
CA SER A 134 27.36 25.85 -13.83
C SER A 134 27.34 25.94 -15.36
N TYR A 135 26.34 26.64 -15.90
CA TYR A 135 26.29 27.04 -17.31
C TYR A 135 27.36 28.09 -17.60
#